data_AF-A0A422NZS9-F1
#
_entry.id   AF-A0A422NZS9-F1
#
_cell.length_a   1.000
_cell.length_b   1.000
_cell.length_c   1.000
_cell.angle_alpha   90.00
_cell.angle_beta   90.00
_cell.angle_gamma   90.00
#
_symmetry.space_group_name_H-M   'P 1'
#
loop_
_entity.id
_entity.type
_entity.pdbx_description
1 polymer ?
#
loop_
_entity_poly.entity_id
_entity_poly.type
_entity_poly.pdbx_seq_one_letter_code
_entity_poly.pdbx_strand_id
1 'polypeptide(L)'
;MMPETIRCISGVEPGAVLAKQQYSNGVSQSMFSPFEKLKDKKCMIAPTLLKGVTIARLWGSAFANSSDFLKRYHYRRKETDLHVGKWMYMNDMGSGYRTVSLVTVVDVPRVGSLTQLNEVHRFAYTMSSTGTVALAYQISSQTPGVPAGQSFRTEAFLEITADSLNGDCTVGIWGGCKKMSLAFSAIQYVVVPRAIREMTNGYRLMLQMISEDLVGDGVKVSAEDEDGNAGSQSEGKEMEYDDAGDGDASQAPSVLFQGLMLMLAIIVTVSLLGSMSTLRNAFRITNMISAELVDGDARGGLLSSSLNSPRSSGTESVLSPLTQDQALRYAARDAQIQSLRYRWVEQRVAIHGLEVIVGRLWWMNIFQLLFMGLLVLKMFVF
;
A
#
# COMPACT_ATOMS: atom_id res chain seq x y z
N MET A 1 -19.87 -34.85 27.87
CA MET A 1 -18.64 -34.73 27.05
C MET A 1 -17.66 -33.87 27.84
N MET A 2 -16.42 -34.31 28.04
CA MET A 2 -15.41 -33.47 28.70
C MET A 2 -15.04 -32.29 27.78
N PRO A 3 -14.86 -31.07 28.31
CA PRO A 3 -14.49 -29.92 27.49
C PRO A 3 -13.12 -30.16 26.84
N GLU A 4 -13.03 -29.93 25.52
CA GLU A 4 -11.76 -29.93 24.78
C GLU A 4 -10.86 -28.85 25.39
N THR A 5 -9.89 -29.28 26.21
CA THR A 5 -9.01 -28.39 26.97
C THR A 5 -7.66 -28.35 26.28
N ILE A 6 -7.23 -27.17 25.84
CA ILE A 6 -5.90 -26.96 25.26
C ILE A 6 -4.81 -27.26 26.30
N ARG A 7 -3.63 -27.68 25.83
CA ARG A 7 -2.49 -28.02 26.69
C ARG A 7 -1.36 -27.02 26.50
N CYS A 8 -0.72 -26.63 27.59
CA CYS A 8 0.38 -25.68 27.54
C CYS A 8 1.69 -26.39 27.14
N ILE A 9 2.34 -25.93 26.08
CA ILE A 9 3.64 -26.47 25.64
C ILE A 9 4.75 -25.80 26.43
N SER A 10 5.54 -26.58 27.17
CA SER A 10 6.59 -26.03 28.05
C SER A 10 7.92 -25.81 27.32
N GLY A 11 8.63 -24.73 27.67
CA GLY A 11 10.00 -24.47 27.25
C GLY A 11 10.16 -24.00 25.80
N VAL A 12 9.10 -23.52 25.17
CA VAL A 12 9.11 -23.07 23.77
C VAL A 12 8.37 -21.74 23.62
N GLU A 13 8.93 -20.82 22.84
CA GLU A 13 8.28 -19.56 22.51
C GLU A 13 7.12 -19.75 21.51
N PRO A 14 6.01 -18.97 21.61
CA PRO A 14 4.85 -19.12 20.73
C PRO A 14 5.21 -19.04 19.23
N GLY A 15 6.12 -18.13 18.86
CA GLY A 15 6.56 -17.95 17.48
C GLY A 15 7.19 -19.22 16.88
N ALA A 16 7.97 -19.97 17.67
CA ALA A 16 8.60 -21.21 17.22
C ALA A 16 7.58 -22.33 16.99
N VAL A 17 6.51 -22.38 17.79
CA VAL A 17 5.40 -23.33 17.60
C VAL A 17 4.62 -22.99 16.32
N LEU A 18 4.22 -21.71 16.16
CA LEU A 18 3.50 -21.25 14.98
C LEU A 18 4.30 -21.39 13.67
N ALA A 19 5.63 -21.31 13.74
CA ALA A 19 6.51 -21.52 12.59
C ALA A 19 6.53 -22.98 12.10
N LYS A 20 6.39 -23.94 13.02
CA LYS A 20 6.41 -25.38 12.73
C LYS A 20 5.03 -25.97 12.45
N GLN A 21 3.98 -25.19 12.63
CA GLN A 21 2.62 -25.63 12.43
C GLN A 21 2.40 -26.04 10.96
N GLN A 22 1.81 -27.21 10.76
CA GLN A 22 1.45 -27.75 9.45
C GLN A 22 -0.05 -27.54 9.22
N TYR A 23 -0.41 -27.31 7.97
CA TYR A 23 -1.78 -26.99 7.57
C TYR A 23 -2.25 -27.90 6.45
N SER A 24 -3.55 -28.10 6.39
CA SER A 24 -4.28 -28.77 5.33
C SER A 24 -5.49 -27.93 4.92
N ASN A 25 -6.33 -28.44 4.02
CA ASN A 25 -7.60 -27.81 3.61
C ASN A 25 -7.44 -26.39 3.04
N GLY A 26 -6.38 -26.17 2.24
CA GLY A 26 -6.15 -24.89 1.57
C GLY A 26 -5.59 -23.79 2.47
N VAL A 27 -5.36 -24.05 3.75
CA VAL A 27 -4.62 -23.13 4.64
C VAL A 27 -3.12 -23.29 4.41
N SER A 28 -2.37 -22.18 4.42
CA SER A 28 -0.93 -22.21 4.26
C SER A 28 -0.23 -21.24 5.20
N GLN A 29 1.04 -21.52 5.50
CA GLN A 29 1.86 -20.69 6.39
C GLN A 29 1.98 -19.24 5.89
N SER A 30 1.93 -19.01 4.57
CA SER A 30 2.04 -17.68 3.97
C SER A 30 0.81 -16.80 4.20
N MET A 31 -0.30 -17.38 4.65
CA MET A 31 -1.51 -16.64 5.06
C MET A 31 -1.30 -15.83 6.34
N PHE A 32 -0.21 -16.07 7.07
CA PHE A 32 0.10 -15.37 8.30
C PHE A 32 1.45 -14.68 8.23
N SER A 33 1.58 -13.54 8.90
CA SER A 33 2.89 -12.95 9.14
C SER A 33 3.62 -13.70 10.25
N PRO A 34 4.97 -13.76 10.20
CA PRO A 34 5.79 -14.27 11.31
C PRO A 34 5.48 -13.52 12.62
N PHE A 35 5.54 -14.23 13.75
CA PHE A 35 5.21 -13.67 15.06
C PHE A 35 6.17 -12.53 15.44
N GLU A 36 7.42 -12.60 15.01
CA GLU A 36 8.45 -11.58 15.27
C GLU A 36 8.10 -10.22 14.66
N LYS A 37 7.20 -10.19 13.66
CA LYS A 37 6.70 -8.97 13.03
C LYS A 37 5.51 -8.35 13.75
N LEU A 38 5.17 -8.81 14.96
CA LEU A 38 4.15 -8.19 15.81
C LEU A 38 4.46 -6.70 16.07
N LYS A 39 5.75 -6.37 16.27
CA LYS A 39 6.21 -5.00 16.51
C LYS A 39 5.96 -4.03 15.34
N ASP A 40 5.76 -4.57 14.14
CA ASP A 40 5.45 -3.77 12.94
C ASP A 40 3.95 -3.45 12.82
N LYS A 41 3.12 -4.00 13.72
CA LYS A 41 1.66 -3.84 13.72
C LYS A 41 1.25 -2.74 14.69
N LYS A 42 0.14 -2.06 14.38
CA LYS A 42 -0.43 -1.05 15.28
C LYS A 42 -1.05 -1.77 16.48
N CYS A 43 -0.73 -1.30 17.68
CA CYS A 43 -1.47 -1.66 18.88
C CYS A 43 -2.89 -1.08 18.75
N MET A 44 -3.89 -1.95 18.71
CA MET A 44 -5.29 -1.57 18.58
C MET A 44 -5.96 -1.49 19.94
N ILE A 45 -5.66 -2.47 20.79
CA ILE A 45 -6.15 -2.57 22.16
C ILE A 45 -4.94 -2.77 23.08
N ALA A 46 -4.76 -1.85 24.01
CA ALA A 46 -3.67 -1.91 24.97
C ALA A 46 -3.81 -3.15 25.89
N PRO A 47 -2.70 -3.67 26.43
CA PRO A 47 -2.73 -4.79 27.37
C PRO A 47 -3.71 -4.55 28.52
N THR A 48 -4.78 -5.34 28.57
CA THR A 48 -5.88 -5.19 29.53
C THR A 48 -5.93 -6.40 30.45
N LEU A 49 -5.81 -6.17 31.77
CA LEU A 49 -5.83 -7.24 32.79
C LEU A 49 -7.26 -7.71 33.07
N LEU A 50 -7.49 -9.02 32.97
CA LEU A 50 -8.75 -9.68 33.35
C LEU A 50 -8.57 -10.41 34.68
N LYS A 51 -8.88 -9.73 35.79
CA LYS A 51 -8.74 -10.28 37.14
C LYS A 51 -9.64 -11.49 37.38
N GLY A 52 -9.10 -12.55 37.98
CA GLY A 52 -9.80 -13.80 38.25
C GLY A 52 -10.05 -14.68 37.02
N VAL A 53 -9.43 -14.35 35.87
CA VAL A 53 -9.61 -15.08 34.61
C VAL A 53 -8.29 -15.68 34.16
N THR A 54 -8.21 -17.01 34.16
CA THR A 54 -7.06 -17.74 33.62
C THR A 54 -7.16 -17.88 32.10
N ILE A 55 -6.03 -18.10 31.42
CA ILE A 55 -5.98 -18.32 29.96
C ILE A 55 -6.86 -19.52 29.55
N ALA A 56 -6.85 -20.60 30.34
CA ALA A 56 -7.67 -21.77 30.06
C ALA A 56 -9.18 -21.48 30.17
N ARG A 57 -9.58 -20.68 31.18
CA ARG A 57 -10.98 -20.25 31.35
C ARG A 57 -11.44 -19.35 30.21
N LEU A 58 -10.59 -18.39 29.81
CA LEU A 58 -10.80 -17.53 28.65
C LEU A 58 -10.98 -18.37 27.37
N TRP A 59 -10.08 -19.33 27.13
CA TRP A 59 -10.15 -20.22 25.97
C TRP A 59 -11.46 -21.01 25.91
N GLY A 60 -11.80 -21.69 27.00
CA GLY A 60 -13.01 -22.52 27.09
C GLY A 60 -14.29 -21.71 26.85
N SER A 61 -14.29 -20.45 27.25
CA SER A 61 -15.47 -19.58 27.19
C SER A 61 -15.60 -18.84 25.86
N ALA A 62 -14.50 -18.46 25.21
CA ALA A 62 -14.53 -17.61 24.01
C ALA A 62 -14.14 -18.33 22.71
N PHE A 63 -13.19 -19.27 22.76
CA PHE A 63 -12.52 -19.77 21.55
C PHE A 63 -12.74 -21.26 21.29
N ALA A 64 -13.01 -22.07 22.31
CA ALA A 64 -13.24 -23.51 22.17
C ALA A 64 -14.42 -23.85 21.24
N ASN A 65 -14.41 -25.05 20.65
CA ASN A 65 -15.46 -25.50 19.73
C ASN A 65 -16.86 -25.56 20.37
N SER A 66 -16.92 -25.73 21.70
CA SER A 66 -18.16 -25.76 22.47
C SER A 66 -18.73 -24.37 22.79
N SER A 67 -17.95 -23.31 22.60
CA SER A 67 -18.38 -21.96 22.92
C SER A 67 -19.33 -21.41 21.86
N ASP A 68 -20.37 -20.71 22.30
CA ASP A 68 -21.26 -19.91 21.45
C ASP A 68 -20.80 -18.45 21.30
N PHE A 69 -19.72 -18.06 21.97
CA PHE A 69 -19.28 -16.68 22.09
C PHE A 69 -19.09 -16.01 20.73
N LEU A 70 -18.38 -16.66 19.79
CA LEU A 70 -18.19 -16.09 18.46
C LEU A 70 -19.51 -15.84 17.73
N LYS A 71 -20.51 -16.72 17.93
CA LYS A 71 -21.83 -16.51 17.33
C LYS A 71 -22.50 -15.27 17.91
N ARG A 72 -22.48 -15.11 19.25
CA ARG A 72 -23.02 -13.91 19.92
C ARG A 72 -22.27 -12.64 19.51
N TYR A 73 -20.94 -12.70 19.41
CA TYR A 73 -20.09 -11.60 19.01
C TYR A 73 -20.42 -11.10 17.58
N HIS A 74 -20.42 -12.01 16.60
CA HIS A 74 -20.73 -11.66 15.22
C HIS A 74 -22.20 -11.24 15.04
N TYR A 75 -23.14 -11.83 15.79
CA TYR A 75 -24.53 -11.37 15.83
C TYR A 75 -24.65 -9.92 16.30
N ARG A 76 -23.92 -9.53 17.36
CA ARG A 76 -23.91 -8.15 17.89
C ARG A 76 -23.32 -7.15 16.89
N ARG A 77 -22.41 -7.62 16.02
CA ARG A 77 -21.85 -6.86 14.89
C ARG A 77 -22.75 -6.83 13.66
N LYS A 78 -23.94 -7.43 13.72
CA LYS A 78 -24.89 -7.55 12.60
C LYS A 78 -24.30 -8.28 11.39
N GLU A 79 -23.40 -9.23 11.64
CA GLU A 79 -22.80 -10.09 10.63
C GLU A 79 -23.65 -11.35 10.43
N THR A 80 -23.78 -11.81 9.19
CA THR A 80 -24.68 -12.91 8.81
C THR A 80 -23.92 -14.12 8.23
N ASP A 81 -24.63 -15.23 8.04
CA ASP A 81 -24.10 -16.45 7.41
C ASP A 81 -22.81 -16.99 8.04
N LEU A 82 -22.69 -16.83 9.36
CA LEU A 82 -21.51 -17.25 10.11
C LEU A 82 -21.36 -18.78 10.08
N HIS A 83 -20.22 -19.23 9.60
CA HIS A 83 -19.74 -20.58 9.68
C HIS A 83 -18.40 -20.63 10.41
N VAL A 84 -18.38 -21.24 11.60
CA VAL A 84 -17.17 -21.45 12.40
C VAL A 84 -16.72 -22.89 12.23
N GLY A 85 -15.57 -23.10 11.58
CA GLY A 85 -14.95 -24.41 11.46
C GLY A 85 -14.43 -24.92 12.81
N LYS A 86 -14.38 -26.25 12.95
CA LYS A 86 -13.79 -26.88 14.14
C LYS A 86 -12.28 -26.65 14.18
N TRP A 87 -11.71 -26.53 15.37
CA TRP A 87 -10.26 -26.56 15.56
C TRP A 87 -9.65 -27.86 15.04
N MET A 88 -8.64 -27.71 14.18
CA MET A 88 -7.70 -28.76 13.82
C MET A 88 -6.48 -28.63 14.74
N TYR A 89 -6.50 -29.39 15.83
CA TYR A 89 -5.43 -29.41 16.82
C TYR A 89 -4.23 -30.21 16.30
N MET A 90 -3.04 -29.77 16.70
CA MET A 90 -1.84 -30.59 16.60
C MET A 90 -1.84 -31.66 17.70
N ASN A 91 -0.98 -32.67 17.57
CA ASN A 91 -0.91 -33.79 18.51
C ASN A 91 -0.66 -33.37 19.97
N ASP A 92 -0.01 -32.22 20.18
CA ASP A 92 0.27 -31.65 21.48
C ASP A 92 -0.93 -30.96 22.15
N MET A 93 -2.03 -30.71 21.40
CA MET A 93 -3.19 -29.93 21.81
C MET A 93 -2.86 -28.50 22.28
N GLY A 94 -1.62 -28.05 22.05
CA GLY A 94 -1.13 -26.73 22.43
C GLY A 94 -1.05 -25.76 21.26
N SER A 95 -1.27 -26.25 20.04
CA SER A 95 -1.49 -25.42 18.87
C SER A 95 -2.58 -25.98 17.98
N GLY A 96 -3.16 -25.11 17.17
CA GLY A 96 -4.23 -25.50 16.26
C GLY A 96 -4.64 -24.36 15.35
N TYR A 97 -5.43 -24.69 14.34
CA TYR A 97 -5.97 -23.71 13.40
C TYR A 97 -7.42 -24.06 13.02
N ARG A 98 -8.16 -23.07 12.56
CA ARG A 98 -9.53 -23.24 12.01
C ARG A 98 -9.80 -22.19 10.96
N THR A 99 -10.85 -22.40 10.18
CA THR A 99 -11.39 -21.42 9.26
C THR A 99 -12.70 -20.87 9.80
N VAL A 100 -12.97 -19.59 9.51
CA VAL A 100 -14.26 -18.94 9.79
C VAL A 100 -14.67 -18.19 8.54
N SER A 101 -15.94 -18.29 8.15
CA SER A 101 -16.48 -17.49 7.05
C SER A 101 -17.79 -16.85 7.47
N LEU A 102 -18.01 -15.62 7.05
CA LEU A 102 -19.23 -14.86 7.34
C LEU A 102 -19.46 -13.81 6.24
N VAL A 103 -20.62 -13.18 6.28
CA VAL A 103 -20.94 -12.01 5.47
C VAL A 103 -20.97 -10.78 6.38
N THR A 104 -20.23 -9.74 5.99
CA THR A 104 -20.11 -8.48 6.72
C THR A 104 -20.41 -7.30 5.80
N VAL A 105 -20.84 -6.19 6.39
CA VAL A 105 -21.04 -4.93 5.67
C VAL A 105 -19.74 -4.13 5.76
N VAL A 106 -19.16 -3.77 4.62
CA VAL A 106 -17.98 -2.90 4.58
C VAL A 106 -18.37 -1.53 4.05
N ASP A 107 -17.93 -0.49 4.73
CA ASP A 107 -18.08 0.90 4.30
C ASP A 107 -17.11 1.23 3.16
N VAL A 108 -17.53 0.85 1.95
CA VAL A 108 -16.92 1.23 0.68
C VAL A 108 -17.59 2.54 0.21
N PRO A 109 -16.91 3.46 -0.50
CA PRO A 109 -17.51 4.70 -1.05
C PRO A 109 -18.73 4.49 -1.98
N ARG A 110 -19.21 3.26 -2.17
CA ARG A 110 -20.55 2.93 -2.63
C ARG A 110 -21.24 2.18 -1.49
N VAL A 111 -22.24 2.82 -0.89
CA VAL A 111 -23.04 2.40 0.28
C VAL A 111 -23.09 0.89 0.53
N GLY A 112 -22.68 0.47 1.73
CA GLY A 112 -23.21 -0.71 2.43
C GLY A 112 -23.11 -2.05 1.71
N SER A 113 -22.09 -2.28 0.88
CA SER A 113 -21.94 -3.54 0.16
C SER A 113 -21.68 -4.71 1.12
N LEU A 114 -22.58 -5.70 1.10
CA LEU A 114 -22.35 -6.99 1.72
C LEU A 114 -21.19 -7.68 1.01
N THR A 115 -20.18 -8.11 1.77
CA THR A 115 -19.05 -8.87 1.25
C THR A 115 -18.82 -10.10 2.12
N GLN A 116 -18.38 -11.17 1.48
CA GLN A 116 -17.85 -12.31 2.19
C GLN A 116 -16.54 -11.91 2.89
N LEU A 117 -16.41 -12.33 4.14
CA LEU A 117 -15.21 -12.29 4.95
C LEU A 117 -14.78 -13.73 5.21
N ASN A 118 -13.58 -14.07 4.76
CA ASN A 118 -12.98 -15.37 5.00
C ASN A 118 -11.79 -15.19 5.94
N GLU A 119 -11.80 -15.93 7.03
CA GLU A 119 -10.77 -15.86 8.06
C GLU A 119 -10.13 -17.22 8.28
N VAL A 120 -8.85 -17.17 8.63
CA VAL A 120 -8.13 -18.31 9.18
C VAL A 120 -7.59 -17.89 10.53
N HIS A 121 -7.94 -18.67 11.56
CA HIS A 121 -7.47 -18.46 12.92
C HIS A 121 -6.42 -19.53 13.23
N ARG A 122 -5.38 -19.16 13.95
CA ARG A 122 -4.41 -20.11 14.53
C ARG A 122 -4.00 -19.68 15.92
N PHE A 123 -3.56 -20.62 16.73
CA PHE A 123 -3.04 -20.31 18.06
C PHE A 123 -1.85 -21.18 18.43
N ALA A 124 -1.06 -20.69 19.38
CA ALA A 124 -0.07 -21.45 20.14
C ALA A 124 -0.14 -21.07 21.61
N TYR A 125 -0.25 -22.08 22.48
CA TYR A 125 -0.31 -21.94 23.93
C TYR A 125 0.96 -22.53 24.54
N THR A 126 1.80 -21.67 25.11
CA THR A 126 3.12 -22.05 25.60
C THR A 126 3.43 -21.46 26.96
N MET A 127 4.39 -22.08 27.65
CA MET A 127 4.99 -21.60 28.88
C MET A 127 6.48 -21.44 28.65
N SER A 128 6.99 -20.25 28.94
CA SER A 128 8.41 -19.94 28.87
C SER A 128 9.20 -20.73 29.92
N SER A 129 10.53 -20.72 29.79
CA SER A 129 11.42 -21.31 30.80
C SER A 129 11.36 -20.60 32.16
N THR A 130 10.87 -19.35 32.20
CA THR A 130 10.71 -18.57 33.43
C THR A 130 9.35 -18.80 34.11
N GLY A 131 8.48 -19.62 33.52
CA GLY A 131 7.16 -19.96 34.07
C GLY A 131 6.02 -19.06 33.61
N THR A 132 6.32 -17.97 32.89
CA THR A 132 5.30 -17.12 32.28
C THR A 132 4.59 -17.86 31.15
N VAL A 133 3.28 -17.69 31.07
CA VAL A 133 2.41 -18.40 30.14
C VAL A 133 1.89 -17.43 29.09
N ALA A 134 1.90 -17.85 27.83
CA ALA A 134 1.42 -17.05 26.71
C ALA A 134 0.52 -17.89 25.79
N LEU A 135 -0.62 -17.32 25.40
CA LEU A 135 -1.45 -17.78 24.29
C LEU A 135 -1.37 -16.72 23.18
N ALA A 136 -0.65 -17.05 22.11
CA ALA A 136 -0.61 -16.24 20.91
C ALA A 136 -1.72 -16.69 19.97
N TYR A 137 -2.66 -15.79 19.66
CA TYR A 137 -3.77 -16.05 18.76
C TYR A 137 -3.70 -15.13 17.55
N GLN A 138 -3.76 -15.68 16.34
CA GLN A 138 -3.64 -14.92 15.11
C GLN A 138 -4.84 -15.16 14.20
N ILE A 139 -5.38 -14.07 13.69
CA ILE A 139 -6.47 -14.03 12.73
C ILE A 139 -5.92 -13.41 11.45
N SER A 140 -6.12 -14.10 10.34
CA SER A 140 -5.85 -13.59 9.00
C SER A 140 -7.17 -13.54 8.24
N SER A 141 -7.57 -12.36 7.80
CA SER A 141 -8.88 -12.15 7.18
C SER A 141 -8.75 -11.55 5.79
N GLN A 142 -9.60 -12.04 4.87
CA GLN A 142 -9.69 -11.58 3.49
C GLN A 142 -11.13 -11.23 3.12
N THR A 143 -11.29 -10.06 2.51
CA THR A 143 -12.57 -9.55 1.99
C THR A 143 -12.50 -9.43 0.47
N PRO A 144 -12.56 -10.54 -0.28
CA PRO A 144 -12.27 -10.53 -1.71
C PRO A 144 -13.20 -9.63 -2.54
N GLY A 145 -14.41 -9.34 -2.04
CA GLY A 145 -15.41 -8.51 -2.72
C GLY A 145 -15.18 -7.01 -2.66
N VAL A 146 -14.25 -6.50 -1.83
CA VAL A 146 -13.96 -5.06 -1.76
C VAL A 146 -12.98 -4.65 -2.86
N PRO A 147 -12.88 -3.35 -3.22
CA PRO A 147 -11.91 -2.87 -4.21
C PRO A 147 -10.48 -3.33 -3.87
N ALA A 148 -9.92 -4.12 -4.78
CA ALA A 148 -8.63 -4.80 -4.62
C ALA A 148 -8.50 -5.62 -3.32
N GLY A 149 -9.59 -6.21 -2.82
CA GLY A 149 -9.61 -7.09 -1.64
C GLY A 149 -8.73 -8.34 -1.76
N GLN A 150 -8.33 -8.70 -2.98
CA GLN A 150 -7.34 -9.77 -3.26
C GLN A 150 -5.88 -9.30 -3.15
N SER A 151 -5.65 -7.98 -3.08
CA SER A 151 -4.30 -7.39 -3.05
C SER A 151 -3.71 -7.26 -1.64
N PHE A 152 -4.54 -7.46 -0.62
CA PHE A 152 -4.15 -7.40 0.79
C PHE A 152 -5.00 -8.34 1.62
N ARG A 153 -4.57 -8.53 2.86
CA ARG A 153 -5.35 -9.16 3.92
C ARG A 153 -5.20 -8.34 5.19
N THR A 154 -6.18 -8.41 6.08
CA THR A 154 -6.04 -7.89 7.43
C THR A 154 -5.49 -9.00 8.32
N GLU A 155 -4.67 -8.63 9.30
CA GLU A 155 -4.15 -9.55 10.29
C GLU A 155 -4.33 -8.94 11.67
N ALA A 156 -4.81 -9.74 12.61
CA ALA A 156 -4.88 -9.40 14.02
C ALA A 156 -4.13 -10.45 14.85
N PHE A 157 -3.48 -9.97 15.89
CA PHE A 157 -2.66 -10.74 16.81
C PHE A 157 -3.16 -10.41 18.20
N LEU A 158 -3.68 -11.40 18.90
CA LEU A 158 -4.03 -11.28 20.30
C LEU A 158 -2.93 -11.97 21.09
N GLU A 159 -2.28 -11.22 21.96
CA GLU A 159 -1.30 -11.73 22.91
C GLU A 159 -1.98 -11.81 24.26
N ILE A 160 -2.10 -13.03 24.77
CA ILE A 160 -2.73 -13.28 26.06
C ILE A 160 -1.65 -13.85 26.97
N THR A 161 -1.25 -13.09 28.00
CA THR A 161 -0.15 -13.47 28.89
C THR A 161 -0.63 -13.63 30.33
N ALA A 162 0.05 -14.47 31.10
CA ALA A 162 -0.15 -14.64 32.53
C ALA A 162 1.16 -15.03 33.21
N ASP A 163 1.33 -14.68 34.48
CA ASP A 163 2.54 -15.02 35.23
C ASP A 163 2.65 -16.53 35.52
N SER A 164 1.53 -17.25 35.49
CA SER A 164 1.46 -18.70 35.67
C SER A 164 0.18 -19.28 35.05
N LEU A 165 0.06 -20.62 35.02
CA LEU A 165 -1.13 -21.30 34.46
C LEU A 165 -2.44 -20.93 35.15
N ASN A 166 -2.37 -20.59 36.45
CA ASN A 166 -3.52 -20.22 37.26
C ASN A 166 -3.59 -18.71 37.53
N GLY A 167 -2.69 -17.93 36.93
CA GLY A 167 -2.64 -16.49 37.08
C GLY A 167 -3.74 -15.78 36.29
N ASP A 168 -3.99 -14.53 36.66
CA ASP A 168 -4.82 -13.61 35.89
C ASP A 168 -4.19 -13.36 34.52
N CYS A 169 -5.02 -13.34 33.48
CA CYS A 169 -4.54 -13.09 32.12
C CYS A 169 -4.65 -11.62 31.74
N THR A 170 -3.66 -11.17 30.98
CA THR A 170 -3.64 -9.86 30.31
C THR A 170 -3.82 -10.07 28.82
N VAL A 171 -4.71 -9.31 28.18
CA VAL A 171 -5.00 -9.41 26.74
C VAL A 171 -4.59 -8.12 26.05
N GLY A 172 -3.64 -8.20 25.11
CA GLY A 172 -3.33 -7.13 24.17
C GLY A 172 -3.72 -7.53 22.75
N ILE A 173 -4.04 -6.55 21.90
CA ILE A 173 -4.44 -6.81 20.50
C ILE A 173 -3.74 -5.84 19.55
N TRP A 174 -3.01 -6.40 18.59
CA TRP A 174 -2.31 -5.67 17.54
C TRP A 174 -2.85 -6.06 16.17
N GLY A 175 -2.84 -5.14 15.22
CA GLY A 175 -3.38 -5.40 13.91
C GLY A 175 -2.78 -4.55 12.80
N GLY A 176 -3.09 -4.94 11.57
CA GLY A 176 -2.68 -4.21 10.39
C GLY A 176 -3.04 -4.91 9.10
N CYS A 177 -2.72 -4.26 7.98
CA CYS A 177 -2.87 -4.86 6.66
C CYS A 177 -1.55 -5.45 6.18
N LYS A 178 -1.62 -6.61 5.53
CA LYS A 178 -0.49 -7.23 4.85
C LYS A 178 -0.67 -7.12 3.35
N LYS A 179 0.31 -6.48 2.70
CA LYS A 179 0.41 -6.41 1.24
C LYS A 179 0.60 -7.81 0.64
N MET A 180 -0.27 -8.18 -0.30
CA MET A 180 -0.19 -9.41 -1.09
C MET A 180 0.19 -9.16 -2.55
N SER A 181 -0.16 -7.99 -3.11
CA SER A 181 0.25 -7.59 -4.46
C SER A 181 0.54 -6.09 -4.56
N LEU A 182 1.10 -5.65 -5.70
CA LEU A 182 1.42 -4.25 -5.95
C LEU A 182 0.18 -3.34 -5.96
N ALA A 183 -0.99 -3.87 -6.30
CA ALA A 183 -2.24 -3.10 -6.34
C ALA A 183 -2.59 -2.48 -4.98
N PHE A 184 -2.22 -3.15 -3.87
CA PHE A 184 -2.46 -2.61 -2.54
C PHE A 184 -1.71 -1.30 -2.28
N SER A 185 -0.51 -1.13 -2.83
CA SER A 185 0.28 0.09 -2.61
C SER A 185 -0.41 1.34 -3.17
N ALA A 186 -1.27 1.19 -4.18
CA ALA A 186 -2.04 2.30 -4.74
C ALA A 186 -3.19 2.77 -3.81
N ILE A 187 -3.66 1.90 -2.91
CA ILE A 187 -4.84 2.15 -2.07
C ILE A 187 -4.54 2.10 -0.56
N GLN A 188 -3.33 1.71 -0.16
CA GLN A 188 -2.96 1.44 1.23
C GLN A 188 -3.25 2.62 2.16
N TYR A 189 -3.08 3.85 1.69
CA TYR A 189 -3.32 5.06 2.49
C TYR A 189 -4.80 5.28 2.82
N VAL A 190 -5.71 4.72 2.02
CA VAL A 190 -7.16 4.74 2.29
C VAL A 190 -7.58 3.52 3.09
N VAL A 191 -7.09 2.34 2.71
CA VAL A 191 -7.54 1.06 3.28
C VAL A 191 -7.00 0.86 4.69
N VAL A 192 -5.72 1.15 4.95
CA VAL A 192 -5.09 0.84 6.25
C VAL A 192 -5.80 1.55 7.41
N PRO A 193 -6.00 2.89 7.41
CA PRO A 193 -6.70 3.56 8.51
C PRO A 193 -8.14 3.05 8.72
N ARG A 194 -8.87 2.78 7.63
CA ARG A 194 -10.24 2.26 7.69
C ARG A 194 -10.28 0.87 8.32
N ALA A 195 -9.43 -0.03 7.85
CA ALA A 195 -9.34 -1.39 8.36
C ALA A 195 -8.92 -1.42 9.82
N ILE A 196 -7.91 -0.62 10.21
CA ILE A 196 -7.48 -0.48 11.61
C ILE A 196 -8.66 -0.04 12.48
N ARG A 197 -9.37 1.03 12.10
CA ARG A 197 -10.50 1.56 12.87
C ARG A 197 -11.61 0.52 13.06
N GLU A 198 -11.98 -0.19 12.00
CA GLU A 198 -13.00 -1.25 12.10
C GLU A 198 -12.55 -2.44 12.95
N MET A 199 -11.30 -2.86 12.80
CA MET A 199 -10.72 -3.91 13.63
C MET A 199 -10.66 -3.48 15.10
N THR A 200 -10.19 -2.27 15.40
CA THR A 200 -10.16 -1.73 16.77
C THR A 200 -11.55 -1.75 17.40
N ASN A 201 -12.57 -1.27 16.68
CA ASN A 201 -13.95 -1.29 17.19
C ASN A 201 -14.46 -2.72 17.42
N GLY A 202 -14.16 -3.65 16.51
CA GLY A 202 -14.54 -5.05 16.67
C GLY A 202 -13.87 -5.74 17.84
N TYR A 203 -12.56 -5.63 17.93
CA TYR A 203 -11.80 -6.27 18.99
C TYR A 203 -12.04 -5.63 20.36
N ARG A 204 -12.34 -4.32 20.41
CA ARG A 204 -12.84 -3.67 21.63
C ARG A 204 -14.15 -4.31 22.10
N LEU A 205 -15.13 -4.43 21.20
CA LEU A 205 -16.43 -5.07 21.51
C LEU A 205 -16.24 -6.52 21.95
N MET A 206 -15.37 -7.28 21.27
CA MET A 206 -15.06 -8.65 21.63
C MET A 206 -14.52 -8.74 23.06
N LEU A 207 -13.54 -7.91 23.41
CA LEU A 207 -12.94 -7.94 24.75
C LEU A 207 -13.91 -7.45 25.83
N GLN A 208 -14.75 -6.46 25.53
CA GLN A 208 -15.83 -6.04 26.42
C GLN A 208 -16.79 -7.19 26.72
N MET A 209 -17.28 -7.89 25.69
CA MET A 209 -18.17 -9.04 25.85
C MET A 209 -17.52 -10.18 26.64
N ILE A 210 -16.23 -10.47 26.38
CA ILE A 210 -15.46 -11.45 27.16
C ILE A 210 -15.40 -11.03 28.63
N SER A 211 -15.12 -9.75 28.89
CA SER A 211 -15.02 -9.24 30.26
C SER A 211 -16.35 -9.31 31.00
N GLU A 212 -17.46 -8.96 30.33
CA GLU A 212 -18.82 -9.08 30.85
C GLU A 212 -19.15 -10.54 31.20
N ASP A 213 -18.87 -11.49 30.30
CA ASP A 213 -19.17 -12.91 30.49
C ASP A 213 -18.33 -13.55 31.62
N LEU A 214 -17.09 -13.09 31.84
CA LEU A 214 -16.13 -13.77 32.73
C LEU A 214 -15.90 -13.09 34.07
N VAL A 215 -15.98 -11.76 34.11
CA VAL A 215 -15.71 -10.94 35.29
C VAL A 215 -17.00 -10.39 35.90
N GLY A 216 -18.09 -10.30 35.12
CA GLY A 216 -19.40 -9.80 35.56
C GLY A 216 -19.51 -8.27 35.60
N ASP A 217 -18.39 -7.56 35.72
CA ASP A 217 -18.28 -6.11 35.52
C ASP A 217 -17.52 -5.85 34.21
N GLY A 218 -18.14 -5.09 33.30
CA GLY A 218 -17.51 -4.73 32.03
C GLY A 218 -16.22 -3.96 32.25
N VAL A 219 -15.08 -4.54 31.87
CA VAL A 219 -13.79 -3.86 31.95
C VAL A 219 -13.78 -2.75 30.90
N LYS A 220 -13.43 -1.52 31.29
CA LYS A 220 -13.20 -0.43 30.33
C LYS A 220 -11.97 -0.78 29.48
N VAL A 221 -12.22 -1.17 28.24
CA VAL A 221 -11.18 -1.47 27.25
C VAL A 221 -10.77 -0.16 26.58
N SER A 222 -9.59 0.36 26.95
CA SER A 222 -9.01 1.54 26.32
C SER A 222 -8.39 1.18 24.97
N ALA A 223 -8.77 1.90 23.92
CA ALA A 223 -7.98 1.93 22.69
C ALA A 223 -6.91 3.01 22.80
N GLU A 224 -5.72 2.79 22.23
CA GLU A 224 -4.62 3.77 22.29
C GLU A 224 -4.97 5.12 21.65
N ASP A 225 -5.98 5.18 20.78
CA ASP A 225 -6.42 6.42 20.14
C ASP A 225 -7.33 7.29 21.05
N GLU A 226 -7.76 6.81 22.23
CA GLU A 226 -8.72 7.51 23.12
C GLU A 226 -8.09 8.41 24.20
N ASP A 227 -6.79 8.28 24.50
CA ASP A 227 -6.11 9.11 25.53
C ASP A 227 -5.69 10.52 25.03
N GLY A 228 -6.13 10.92 23.84
CA GLY A 228 -5.92 12.26 23.27
C GLY A 228 -7.13 13.20 23.31
N ASN A 229 -8.33 12.73 23.69
CA ASN A 229 -9.53 13.56 23.68
C ASN A 229 -10.57 13.05 24.70
N ALA A 230 -10.30 13.25 25.98
CA ALA A 230 -11.24 12.92 27.05
C ALA A 230 -12.37 13.97 27.12
N GLY A 231 -13.53 13.63 26.57
CA GLY A 231 -14.81 14.27 26.82
C GLY A 231 -15.86 13.22 27.15
N SER A 232 -16.26 13.16 28.42
CA SER A 232 -17.24 12.24 29.01
C SER A 232 -18.68 12.44 28.51
N GLN A 233 -19.41 11.36 28.22
CA GLN A 233 -20.86 11.15 28.49
C GLN A 233 -21.24 9.74 27.98
N SER A 234 -21.55 8.74 28.82
CA SER A 234 -22.78 8.51 29.59
C SER A 234 -24.06 8.38 28.74
N GLU A 235 -24.55 7.13 28.67
CA GLU A 235 -25.93 6.66 28.55
C GLU A 235 -26.84 7.09 27.37
N GLY A 236 -27.19 6.07 26.58
CA GLY A 236 -28.51 5.79 26.00
C GLY A 236 -29.46 6.94 25.66
N LYS A 237 -29.63 7.19 24.35
CA LYS A 237 -30.93 7.59 23.79
C LYS A 237 -31.04 7.24 22.31
N GLU A 238 -32.11 6.50 21.98
CA GLU A 238 -32.65 6.39 20.62
C GLU A 238 -33.24 7.73 20.19
N MET A 239 -32.94 8.17 18.96
CA MET A 239 -33.78 9.00 18.06
C MET A 239 -32.95 9.29 16.80
N GLU A 240 -33.36 8.84 15.63
CA GLU A 240 -34.34 9.48 14.72
C GLU A 240 -33.64 10.44 13.76
N TYR A 241 -33.87 10.20 12.47
CA TYR A 241 -33.36 11.00 11.36
C TYR A 241 -34.05 12.37 11.36
N ASP A 242 -33.29 13.46 11.37
CA ASP A 242 -33.65 14.63 10.57
C ASP A 242 -32.47 15.60 10.31
N ASP A 243 -32.71 16.38 9.27
CA ASP A 243 -31.84 17.23 8.45
C ASP A 243 -31.33 18.53 9.12
N ALA A 244 -30.24 19.05 8.53
CA ALA A 244 -29.71 20.42 8.51
C ALA A 244 -29.21 21.13 9.79
N GLY A 245 -27.97 21.65 9.71
CA GLY A 245 -27.58 22.92 10.34
C GLY A 245 -26.27 22.92 11.14
N ASP A 246 -25.21 23.41 10.48
CA ASP A 246 -24.15 24.33 10.96
C ASP A 246 -23.58 24.22 12.40
N GLY A 247 -22.25 24.12 12.52
CA GLY A 247 -21.58 24.18 13.84
C GLY A 247 -20.17 23.57 13.93
N ASP A 248 -19.22 24.25 13.30
CA ASP A 248 -17.78 24.40 13.57
C ASP A 248 -16.92 23.37 14.34
N ALA A 249 -15.78 23.09 13.68
CA ALA A 249 -14.43 22.74 14.13
C ALA A 249 -14.18 21.97 15.45
N SER A 250 -13.78 20.70 15.27
CA SER A 250 -12.52 20.17 15.85
C SER A 250 -11.97 19.04 14.96
N GLN A 251 -11.12 19.47 14.02
CA GLN A 251 -10.12 18.74 13.22
C GLN A 251 -10.29 17.23 12.98
N ALA A 252 -11.15 16.88 12.04
CA ALA A 252 -10.74 15.91 11.01
C ALA A 252 -9.67 16.57 10.12
N PRO A 253 -8.66 15.87 9.59
CA PRO A 253 -7.81 16.45 8.55
C PRO A 253 -8.74 16.87 7.42
N SER A 254 -8.87 18.19 7.25
CA SER A 254 -9.88 18.79 6.39
C SER A 254 -9.87 18.11 5.04
N VAL A 255 -11.05 17.81 4.50
CA VAL A 255 -11.22 17.25 3.14
C VAL A 255 -10.46 18.12 2.11
N LEU A 256 -10.25 19.40 2.41
CA LEU A 256 -9.36 20.32 1.71
C LEU A 256 -7.87 19.93 1.72
N PHE A 257 -7.31 19.48 2.84
CA PHE A 257 -5.93 19.01 2.91
C PHE A 257 -5.74 17.70 2.11
N GLN A 258 -6.70 16.78 2.21
CA GLN A 258 -6.71 15.58 1.37
C GLN A 258 -6.86 15.91 -0.13
N GLY A 259 -7.72 16.88 -0.47
CA GLY A 259 -7.86 17.38 -1.83
C GLY A 259 -6.59 18.04 -2.36
N LEU A 260 -5.92 18.86 -1.55
CA LEU A 260 -4.65 19.50 -1.90
C LEU A 260 -3.52 18.49 -2.11
N MET A 261 -3.42 17.47 -1.25
CA MET A 261 -2.42 16.40 -1.40
C MET A 261 -2.70 15.52 -2.62
N LEU A 262 -3.97 15.26 -2.95
CA LEU A 262 -4.35 14.54 -4.17
C LEU A 262 -3.99 15.36 -5.42
N MET A 263 -4.28 16.68 -5.41
CA MET A 263 -3.90 17.58 -6.49
C MET A 263 -2.38 17.66 -6.66
N LEU A 264 -1.62 17.72 -5.56
CA LEU A 264 -0.16 17.66 -5.59
C LEU A 264 0.32 16.34 -6.22
N ALA A 265 -0.26 15.20 -5.81
CA ALA A 265 0.10 13.90 -6.36
C ALA A 265 -0.20 13.81 -7.86
N ILE A 266 -1.33 14.36 -8.33
CA ILE A 266 -1.68 14.42 -9.74
C ILE A 266 -0.68 15.30 -10.50
N ILE A 267 -0.38 16.51 -9.99
CA ILE A 267 0.58 17.43 -10.61
C ILE A 267 1.96 16.78 -10.72
N VAL A 268 2.46 16.17 -9.64
CA VAL A 268 3.75 15.46 -9.64
C VAL A 268 3.74 14.30 -10.62
N THR A 269 2.65 13.53 -10.68
CA THR A 269 2.52 12.39 -11.61
C THR A 269 2.51 12.86 -13.07
N VAL A 270 1.78 13.94 -13.38
CA VAL A 270 1.77 14.56 -14.72
C VAL A 270 3.14 15.16 -15.07
N SER A 271 3.82 15.79 -14.11
CA SER A 271 5.19 16.29 -14.29
C SER A 271 6.20 15.17 -14.55
N LEU A 272 6.08 14.03 -13.86
CA LEU A 272 6.91 12.85 -14.08
C LEU A 272 6.62 12.18 -15.42
N LEU A 273 5.35 12.05 -15.80
CA LEU A 273 4.93 11.55 -17.11
C LEU A 273 5.41 12.46 -18.24
N GLY A 274 5.29 13.78 -18.06
CA GLY A 274 5.81 14.80 -18.97
C GLY A 274 7.34 14.75 -19.09
N SER A 275 8.04 14.60 -17.96
CA SER A 275 9.49 14.43 -17.93
C SER A 275 9.93 13.16 -18.66
N MET A 276 9.24 12.03 -18.46
CA MET A 276 9.53 10.78 -19.17
C MET A 276 9.21 10.85 -20.66
N SER A 277 8.14 11.54 -21.05
CA SER A 277 7.81 11.83 -22.45
C SER A 277 8.89 12.68 -23.11
N THR A 278 9.38 13.71 -22.40
CA THR A 278 10.43 14.61 -22.88
C THR A 278 11.76 13.88 -23.01
N LEU A 279 12.11 13.02 -22.03
CA LEU A 279 13.30 12.19 -22.07
C LEU A 279 13.27 11.19 -23.23
N ARG A 280 12.10 10.59 -23.52
CA ARG A 280 11.93 9.72 -24.69
C ARG A 280 12.04 10.46 -26.02
N ASN A 281 11.49 11.66 -26.12
CA ASN A 281 11.59 12.47 -27.34
C ASN A 281 13.02 13.01 -27.53
N ALA A 282 13.68 13.47 -26.45
CA ALA A 282 15.09 13.86 -26.48
C ALA A 282 15.97 12.68 -26.86
N PHE A 283 15.74 11.48 -26.31
CA PHE A 283 16.46 10.27 -26.68
C PHE A 283 16.25 9.88 -28.16
N ARG A 284 15.03 10.03 -28.69
CA ARG A 284 14.76 9.82 -30.13
C ARG A 284 15.49 10.83 -31.02
N ILE A 285 15.48 12.11 -30.65
CA ILE A 285 16.17 13.16 -31.39
C ILE A 285 17.69 12.95 -31.33
N THR A 286 18.24 12.65 -30.16
CA THR A 286 19.66 12.31 -29.99
C THR A 286 20.04 11.07 -30.79
N ASN A 287 19.20 10.03 -30.82
CA ASN A 287 19.45 8.84 -31.63
C ASN A 287 19.35 9.11 -33.14
N MET A 288 18.46 10.00 -33.59
CA MET A 288 18.42 10.44 -34.99
C MET A 288 19.70 11.20 -35.35
N ILE A 289 20.13 12.14 -34.51
CA ILE A 289 21.36 12.92 -34.71
C ILE A 289 22.60 12.01 -34.66
N SER A 290 22.66 11.03 -33.75
CA SER A 290 23.76 10.08 -33.67
C SER A 290 23.77 9.11 -34.85
N ALA A 291 22.59 8.67 -35.33
CA ALA A 291 22.49 7.85 -36.52
C ALA A 291 22.96 8.61 -37.77
N GLU A 292 22.62 9.89 -37.91
CA GLU A 292 23.12 10.71 -39.03
C GLU A 292 24.63 11.01 -38.95
N LEU A 293 25.19 11.17 -37.74
CA LEU A 293 26.63 11.34 -37.54
C LEU A 293 27.42 10.05 -37.83
N VAL A 294 26.85 8.88 -37.54
CA VAL A 294 27.47 7.57 -37.81
C VAL A 294 27.30 7.15 -39.27
N ASP A 295 26.15 7.41 -39.91
CA ASP A 295 25.96 7.17 -41.35
C ASP A 295 26.66 8.22 -42.24
N GLY A 296 26.94 9.40 -41.70
CA GLY A 296 27.74 10.44 -42.36
C GLY A 296 29.20 10.03 -42.61
N ASP A 297 29.74 9.13 -41.78
CA ASP A 297 31.12 8.62 -41.90
C ASP A 297 31.21 7.33 -42.74
N ALA A 298 30.09 6.62 -42.93
CA ALA A 298 30.05 5.37 -43.70
C ALA A 298 29.78 5.55 -45.22
N ARG A 299 29.43 6.77 -45.68
CA ARG A 299 29.20 7.08 -47.11
C ARG A 299 29.98 8.29 -47.67
N GLY A 300 30.88 8.89 -46.89
CA GLY A 300 31.73 10.01 -47.30
C GLY A 300 33.13 9.63 -47.82
N GLY A 301 33.42 8.34 -47.99
CA GLY A 301 34.75 7.82 -48.32
C GLY A 301 35.05 7.60 -49.80
N LEU A 302 34.64 8.49 -50.70
CA LEU A 302 35.11 8.51 -52.10
C LEU A 302 35.11 9.95 -52.59
N LEU A 303 36.31 10.46 -52.94
CA LEU A 303 36.66 11.69 -53.70
C LEU A 303 37.80 12.53 -53.07
N SER A 304 38.72 11.89 -52.34
CA SER A 304 40.05 12.46 -52.06
C SER A 304 41.15 11.70 -52.82
N SER A 305 41.06 11.65 -54.15
CA SER A 305 42.14 11.13 -55.00
C SER A 305 42.06 11.70 -56.41
N SER A 306 42.51 12.95 -56.57
CA SER A 306 43.30 13.38 -57.75
C SER A 306 43.55 14.89 -57.66
N LEU A 307 44.50 15.25 -56.79
CA LEU A 307 45.24 16.51 -56.87
C LEU A 307 46.64 16.10 -57.30
N ASN A 308 46.95 16.15 -58.61
CA ASN A 308 48.29 16.36 -59.16
C ASN A 308 48.30 16.47 -60.71
N SER A 309 48.36 17.74 -61.19
CA SER A 309 49.13 18.29 -62.34
C SER A 309 48.90 17.78 -63.79
N PRO A 310 49.33 18.51 -64.86
CA PRO A 310 50.02 19.80 -64.90
C PRO A 310 49.42 20.88 -65.82
N ARG A 311 49.92 22.09 -65.53
CA ARG A 311 49.84 23.34 -66.29
C ARG A 311 50.47 23.18 -67.68
N SER A 312 49.79 23.59 -68.74
CA SER A 312 50.45 24.00 -69.99
C SER A 312 49.85 25.31 -70.50
N SER A 313 50.76 26.16 -70.95
CA SER A 313 50.58 27.52 -71.46
C SER A 313 49.98 27.53 -72.87
N GLY A 314 49.11 28.51 -73.15
CA GLY A 314 48.71 28.85 -74.51
C GLY A 314 47.58 29.87 -74.55
N THR A 315 47.88 31.06 -75.03
CA THR A 315 46.97 32.14 -75.45
C THR A 315 45.82 31.66 -76.34
N GLU A 316 44.58 32.10 -76.05
CA GLU A 316 43.66 32.73 -77.02
C GLU A 316 42.29 33.02 -76.36
N SER A 317 41.77 34.22 -76.65
CA SER A 317 40.46 34.71 -76.25
C SER A 317 39.37 34.17 -77.17
N VAL A 318 38.53 33.23 -76.71
CA VAL A 318 37.22 32.93 -77.32
C VAL A 318 36.26 32.48 -76.22
N LEU A 319 35.02 32.97 -76.25
CA LEU A 319 33.91 32.51 -75.41
C LEU A 319 33.81 30.98 -75.44
N SER A 320 34.29 30.32 -74.39
CA SER A 320 34.11 28.86 -74.22
C SER A 320 32.65 28.59 -73.85
N PRO A 321 31.92 27.76 -74.63
CA PRO A 321 30.61 27.28 -74.21
C PRO A 321 30.83 26.50 -72.91
N LEU A 322 30.02 26.79 -71.89
CA LEU A 322 30.09 26.14 -70.58
C LEU A 322 30.13 24.63 -70.82
N THR A 323 31.30 24.03 -70.66
CA THR A 323 31.47 22.60 -70.95
C THR A 323 30.56 21.84 -70.01
N GLN A 324 29.89 20.81 -70.51
CA GLN A 324 28.93 20.00 -69.76
C GLN A 324 29.45 19.58 -68.37
N ASP A 325 30.77 19.42 -68.24
CA ASP A 325 31.46 19.12 -66.98
C ASP A 325 31.48 20.29 -65.98
N GLN A 326 31.59 21.55 -66.44
CA GLN A 326 31.41 22.72 -65.58
C GLN A 326 29.95 22.88 -65.14
N ALA A 327 28.98 22.66 -66.03
CA ALA A 327 27.55 22.70 -65.69
C ALA A 327 27.20 21.65 -64.61
N LEU A 328 27.73 20.44 -64.74
CA LEU A 328 27.56 19.36 -63.77
C LEU A 328 28.19 19.69 -62.40
N ARG A 329 29.38 20.31 -62.38
CA ARG A 329 30.01 20.74 -61.12
C ARG A 329 29.25 21.87 -60.43
N TYR A 330 28.69 22.81 -61.20
CA TYR A 330 27.82 23.86 -60.65
C TYR A 330 26.50 23.28 -60.11
N ALA A 331 25.86 22.37 -60.85
CA ALA A 331 24.65 21.70 -60.38
C ALA A 331 24.90 20.83 -59.14
N ALA A 332 26.03 20.13 -59.06
CA ALA A 332 26.42 19.34 -57.89
C ALA A 332 26.68 20.23 -56.67
N ARG A 333 27.35 21.38 -56.85
CA ARG A 333 27.56 22.37 -55.77
C ARG A 333 26.24 22.98 -55.32
N ASP A 334 25.34 23.31 -56.24
CA ASP A 334 24.05 23.90 -55.89
C ASP A 334 23.14 22.89 -55.19
N ALA A 335 23.14 21.62 -55.61
CA ALA A 335 22.46 20.54 -54.90
C ALA A 335 23.01 20.31 -53.48
N GLN A 336 24.34 20.42 -53.29
CA GLN A 336 24.96 20.37 -51.96
C GLN A 336 24.58 21.58 -51.11
N ILE A 337 24.52 22.78 -51.68
CA ILE A 337 24.11 23.99 -50.95
C ILE A 337 22.63 23.90 -50.56
N GLN A 338 21.76 23.39 -51.45
CA GLN A 338 20.34 23.20 -51.16
C GLN A 338 20.12 22.13 -50.09
N SER A 339 20.87 21.02 -50.09
CA SER A 339 20.77 20.01 -49.04
C SER A 339 21.26 20.52 -47.69
N LEU A 340 22.33 21.32 -47.66
CA LEU A 340 22.80 21.99 -46.44
C LEU A 340 21.79 23.01 -45.91
N ARG A 341 21.14 23.78 -46.80
CA ARG A 341 20.07 24.72 -46.41
C ARG A 341 18.85 24.00 -45.85
N TYR A 342 18.45 22.89 -46.47
CA TYR A 342 17.34 22.08 -45.98
C TYR A 342 17.64 21.53 -44.58
N ARG A 343 18.82 20.93 -44.38
CA ARG A 343 19.28 20.44 -43.06
C ARG A 343 19.36 21.56 -42.02
N TRP A 344 19.81 22.74 -42.41
CA TRP A 344 19.88 23.89 -41.52
C TRP A 344 18.50 24.37 -41.08
N VAL A 345 17.52 24.41 -41.99
CA VAL A 345 16.12 24.75 -41.65
C VAL A 345 15.51 23.69 -40.74
N GLU A 346 15.75 22.41 -41.00
CA GLU A 346 15.25 21.30 -40.17
C GLU A 346 15.84 21.32 -38.75
N GLN A 347 17.15 21.57 -38.62
CA GLN A 347 17.80 21.77 -37.33
C GLN A 347 17.26 23.00 -36.59
N ARG A 348 16.96 24.09 -37.30
CA ARG A 348 16.40 25.31 -36.69
C ARG A 348 15.00 25.08 -36.12
N VAL A 349 14.17 24.30 -36.82
CA VAL A 349 12.84 23.90 -36.33
C VAL A 349 12.95 23.00 -35.10
N ALA A 350 13.90 22.05 -35.11
CA ALA A 350 14.14 21.18 -33.95
C ALA A 350 14.61 21.96 -32.72
N ILE A 351 15.55 22.90 -32.90
CA ILE A 351 16.05 23.78 -31.83
C ILE A 351 14.92 24.64 -31.26
N HIS A 352 14.10 25.24 -32.12
CA HIS A 352 12.97 26.05 -31.67
C HIS A 352 11.92 25.21 -30.91
N GLY A 353 11.69 23.97 -31.33
CA GLY A 353 10.85 23.02 -30.59
C GLY A 353 11.40 22.70 -29.20
N LEU A 354 12.72 22.51 -29.09
CA LEU A 354 13.40 22.30 -27.81
C LEU A 354 13.31 23.52 -26.89
N GLU A 355 13.49 24.73 -27.42
CA GLU A 355 13.35 25.98 -26.65
C GLU A 355 11.96 26.15 -26.04
N VAL A 356 10.90 25.87 -26.82
CA VAL A 356 9.51 25.95 -26.34
C VAL A 356 9.24 24.92 -25.25
N ILE A 357 9.78 23.70 -25.40
CA ILE A 357 9.62 22.63 -24.41
C ILE A 357 10.37 22.98 -23.11
N VAL A 358 11.59 23.48 -23.20
CA VAL A 358 12.39 23.93 -22.04
C VAL A 358 11.70 25.09 -21.32
N GLY A 359 11.16 26.07 -22.08
CA GLY A 359 10.39 27.17 -21.50
C GLY A 359 9.17 26.68 -20.72
N ARG A 360 8.44 25.69 -21.26
CA ARG A 360 7.28 25.10 -20.58
C ARG A 360 7.66 24.34 -19.31
N LEU A 361 8.77 23.59 -19.33
CA LEU A 361 9.30 22.88 -18.16
C LEU A 361 9.76 23.85 -17.07
N TRP A 362 10.40 24.95 -17.46
CA TRP A 362 10.82 25.99 -16.52
C TRP A 362 9.61 26.63 -15.82
N TRP A 363 8.56 26.96 -16.58
CA TRP A 363 7.30 27.45 -16.01
C TRP A 363 6.65 26.45 -15.05
N MET A 364 6.55 25.17 -15.43
CA MET A 364 6.00 24.14 -14.54
C MET A 364 6.79 24.01 -13.24
N ASN A 365 8.13 24.10 -13.31
CA ASN A 365 8.99 24.05 -12.13
C ASN A 365 8.78 25.28 -11.22
N ILE A 366 8.66 26.48 -11.79
CA ILE A 366 8.34 27.69 -11.02
C ILE A 366 6.99 27.58 -10.34
N PHE A 367 5.96 27.09 -11.04
CA PHE A 367 4.64 26.88 -10.44
C PHE A 367 4.69 25.88 -9.28
N GLN A 368 5.46 24.80 -9.42
CA GLN A 368 5.64 23.81 -8.37
C GLN A 368 6.38 24.39 -7.16
N LEU A 369 7.42 25.21 -7.38
CA LEU A 369 8.19 25.86 -6.33
C LEU A 369 7.34 26.90 -5.59
N LEU A 370 6.55 27.68 -6.32
CA LEU A 370 5.61 28.66 -5.76
C LEU A 370 4.51 27.98 -4.93
N PHE A 371 3.99 26.84 -5.40
CA PHE A 371 3.02 26.04 -4.66
C PHE A 371 3.60 25.42 -3.37
N MET A 372 4.82 24.88 -3.44
CA MET A 372 5.53 24.39 -2.25
C MET A 372 5.82 25.53 -1.25
N GLY A 373 6.20 26.71 -1.74
CA GLY A 373 6.39 27.90 -0.92
C GLY A 373 5.10 28.33 -0.21
N LEU A 374 3.96 28.32 -0.90
CA LEU A 374 2.65 28.62 -0.31
C LEU A 374 2.20 27.57 0.72
N LEU A 375 2.51 26.28 0.50
CA LEU A 375 2.24 25.22 1.47
C LEU A 375 3.08 25.38 2.74
N VAL A 376 4.37 25.70 2.60
CA VAL A 376 5.26 25.99 3.73
C VAL A 376 4.77 27.23 4.48
N LEU A 377 4.44 28.32 3.77
CA LEU A 377 3.92 29.54 4.39
C LEU A 377 2.62 29.24 5.17
N LYS A 378 1.72 28.44 4.62
CA LYS A 378 0.48 28.03 5.29
C LYS A 378 0.75 27.18 6.54
N MET A 379 1.75 26.31 6.53
CA MET A 379 2.11 25.49 7.70
C MET A 379 2.71 26.30 8.86
N PHE A 380 3.33 27.45 8.58
CA PHE A 380 4.07 28.22 9.60
C PHE A 380 3.41 29.54 10.00
N VAL A 381 2.40 30.02 9.26
CA VAL A 381 1.77 31.34 9.48
C VAL A 381 0.28 31.23 9.86
N PHE A 382 -0.33 30.04 9.83
CA PHE A 382 -1.72 29.82 10.28
C PHE A 382 -1.86 28.62 11.21
#